data_AF-A0A7H8NUD2-F1
#
_entry.id   AF-A0A7H8NUD2-F1
#
_cell.length_a   1.000
_cell.length_b   1.000
_cell.length_c   1.000
_cell.angle_alpha   90.00
_cell.angle_beta   90.00
_cell.angle_gamma   90.00
#
_symmetry.space_group_name_H-M   'P 1'
#
loop_
_entity.id
_entity.type
_entity.pdbx_description
1 polymer ?
#
loop_
_entity_poly.entity_id
_entity_poly.type
_entity_poly.pdbx_seq_one_letter_code
_entity_poly.pdbx_strand_id
1 'polypeptide(L)'
;MTLLLGLPLRAAASEPADLSPQAEYTLQARVLLHDDAGARQTLREWGEGYEPAVALEWRLLVDDVPAALSRQGAAAPSPAATRAFVQALALRLPRVNCAAEAFVPLGSPEVGLYQLVCQHPDVEPLRQEYLALRAAPEAGRQARIDALFLRWAAMLREAPDVPHCSRVTGWYQARHAFAHAERVHQLYQIILWRLLPVELWLGEPLLPQADELCNDD
;
A
#
# COMPACT_ATOMS: atom_id res chain seq x y z
N MET A 1 48.05 9.71 53.49
CA MET A 1 46.66 9.35 53.84
C MET A 1 45.77 9.99 52.79
N THR A 2 45.24 9.16 51.90
CA THR A 2 44.63 9.51 50.62
C THR A 2 43.13 9.70 50.80
N LEU A 3 42.54 10.74 50.21
CA LEU A 3 41.09 10.87 50.02
C LEU A 3 40.85 11.58 48.68
N LEU A 4 40.85 10.78 47.60
CA LEU A 4 40.34 11.16 46.28
C LEU A 4 38.83 10.92 46.30
N LEU A 5 38.05 12.01 46.43
CA LEU A 5 36.60 12.00 46.29
C LEU A 5 36.24 11.80 44.82
N GLY A 6 35.96 10.55 44.44
CA GLY A 6 35.38 10.21 43.15
C GLY A 6 33.90 10.63 43.11
N LEU A 7 33.61 11.72 42.40
CA LEU A 7 32.24 12.08 42.03
C LEU A 7 31.74 11.06 41.00
N PRO A 8 30.56 10.46 41.18
CA PRO A 8 29.95 9.66 40.13
C PRO A 8 29.48 10.63 39.03
N LEU A 9 30.21 10.64 37.91
CA LEU A 9 29.70 11.16 36.65
C LEU A 9 28.42 10.38 36.32
N ARG A 10 27.26 10.98 36.60
CA ARG A 10 25.99 10.55 36.02
C ARG A 10 26.18 10.60 34.51
N ALA A 11 26.36 9.44 33.88
CA ALA A 11 26.14 9.32 32.46
C ALA A 11 24.72 9.83 32.21
N ALA A 12 24.60 10.92 31.45
CA ALA A 12 23.32 11.29 30.88
C ALA A 12 22.86 10.08 30.10
N ALA A 13 21.82 9.40 30.57
CA ALA A 13 21.13 8.44 29.74
C ALA A 13 20.59 9.25 28.57
N SER A 14 21.26 9.16 27.42
CA SER A 14 20.71 9.62 26.16
C SER A 14 19.38 8.91 26.02
N GLU A 15 18.28 9.67 26.01
CA GLU A 15 16.98 9.14 25.63
C GLU A 15 17.17 8.35 24.33
N PRO A 16 16.59 7.14 24.22
CA PRO A 16 16.68 6.40 22.97
C PRO A 16 16.17 7.31 21.86
N ALA A 17 17.06 7.67 20.92
CA ALA A 17 16.69 8.52 19.81
C ALA A 17 15.55 7.83 19.06
N ASP A 18 14.35 8.42 19.06
CA ASP A 18 13.18 7.83 18.44
C ASP A 18 13.47 7.37 17.00
N LEU A 19 12.75 6.36 16.54
CA LEU A 19 12.77 5.99 15.13
C LEU A 19 12.51 7.22 14.26
N SER A 20 13.26 7.37 13.17
CA SER A 20 12.91 8.38 12.16
C SER A 20 11.47 8.13 11.66
N PRO A 21 10.72 9.17 11.25
CA PRO A 21 9.36 9.03 10.74
C PRO A 21 9.22 7.96 9.65
N GLN A 22 10.19 7.92 8.74
CA GLN A 22 10.27 6.96 7.65
C GLN A 22 10.47 5.52 8.14
N ALA A 23 11.38 5.32 9.10
CA ALA A 23 11.66 4.01 9.65
C ALA A 23 10.45 3.48 10.43
N GLU A 24 9.79 4.33 11.22
CA GLU A 24 8.57 3.98 11.94
C GLU A 24 7.46 3.55 10.95
N TYR A 25 7.16 4.40 9.95
CA TYR A 25 6.13 4.11 8.95
C TYR A 25 6.45 2.79 8.22
N THR A 26 7.70 2.60 7.77
CA THR A 26 8.10 1.43 7.00
C THR A 26 7.96 0.14 7.80
N LEU A 27 8.36 0.15 9.08
CA LEU A 27 8.18 -1.01 9.97
C LEU A 27 6.69 -1.29 10.19
N GLN A 28 5.89 -0.25 10.44
CA GLN A 28 4.44 -0.41 10.62
C GLN A 28 3.78 -0.94 9.34
N ALA A 29 4.18 -0.46 8.15
CA ALA A 29 3.68 -0.95 6.87
C ALA A 29 4.00 -2.45 6.68
N ARG A 30 5.21 -2.90 7.03
CA ARG A 30 5.57 -4.34 6.97
C ARG A 30 4.69 -5.20 7.87
N VAL A 31 4.41 -4.75 9.09
CA VAL A 31 3.47 -5.45 9.99
C VAL A 31 2.06 -5.46 9.40
N LEU A 32 1.58 -4.30 8.92
CA LEU A 32 0.25 -4.18 8.37
C LEU A 32 0.04 -5.00 7.09
N LEU A 33 1.02 -5.05 6.18
CA LEU A 33 0.87 -5.70 4.88
C LEU A 33 1.13 -7.21 4.93
N HIS A 34 2.03 -7.66 5.79
CA HIS A 34 2.60 -9.02 5.77
C HIS A 34 2.62 -9.74 7.11
N ASP A 35 2.13 -9.12 8.19
CA ASP A 35 2.32 -9.62 9.57
C ASP A 35 3.80 -9.94 9.87
N ASP A 36 4.70 -9.07 9.42
CA ASP A 36 6.15 -9.28 9.51
C ASP A 36 6.61 -9.35 10.97
N ALA A 37 6.94 -10.57 11.43
CA ALA A 37 7.36 -10.84 12.79
C ALA A 37 8.64 -10.09 13.20
N GLY A 38 9.55 -9.85 12.26
CA GLY A 38 10.79 -9.13 12.52
C GLY A 38 10.52 -7.64 12.75
N ALA A 39 9.73 -7.01 11.87
CA ALA A 39 9.31 -5.62 12.04
C ALA A 39 8.48 -5.44 13.31
N ARG A 40 7.60 -6.40 13.62
CA ARG A 40 6.80 -6.45 14.84
C ARG A 40 7.71 -6.48 16.07
N GLN A 41 8.72 -7.35 16.08
CA GLN A 41 9.68 -7.44 17.17
C GLN A 41 10.46 -6.12 17.35
N THR A 42 10.96 -5.53 16.25
CA THR A 42 11.64 -4.24 16.30
C THR A 42 10.74 -3.17 16.91
N LEU A 43 9.50 -3.02 16.44
CA LEU A 43 8.56 -2.03 16.97
C LEU A 43 8.28 -2.23 18.46
N ARG A 44 8.16 -3.49 18.94
CA ARG A 44 7.99 -3.79 20.37
C ARG A 44 9.19 -3.38 21.22
N GLU A 45 10.41 -3.54 20.70
CA GLU A 45 11.63 -3.11 21.39
C GLU A 45 11.72 -1.58 21.50
N TRP A 46 11.11 -0.84 20.57
CA TRP A 46 11.04 0.62 20.60
C TRP A 46 10.00 1.17 21.58
N GLY A 47 8.95 0.42 21.91
CA GLY A 47 8.07 0.73 23.03
C GLY A 47 6.59 0.40 22.78
N GLU A 48 5.78 0.71 23.79
CA GLU A 48 4.33 0.52 23.73
C GLU A 48 3.70 1.39 22.64
N GLY A 49 2.74 0.80 21.90
CA GLY A 49 1.96 1.49 20.88
C GLY A 49 2.63 1.67 19.51
N TYR A 50 3.93 1.35 19.37
CA TYR A 50 4.60 1.36 18.07
C TYR A 50 4.07 0.30 17.10
N GLU A 51 3.65 -0.84 17.65
CA GLU A 51 3.20 -2.03 16.93
C GLU A 51 1.72 -1.91 16.52
N PRO A 52 1.41 -2.07 15.22
CA PRO A 52 0.04 -2.25 14.78
C PRO A 52 -0.57 -3.56 15.32
N ALA A 53 -1.79 -3.47 15.85
CA ALA A 53 -2.45 -4.59 16.50
C ALA A 53 -2.85 -5.71 15.52
N VAL A 54 -3.34 -5.34 14.32
CA VAL A 54 -3.91 -6.28 13.35
C VAL A 54 -3.38 -5.96 11.96
N ALA A 55 -2.94 -7.00 11.24
CA ALA A 55 -2.54 -6.90 9.84
C ALA A 55 -3.76 -6.80 8.90
N LEU A 56 -3.55 -6.30 7.69
CA LEU A 56 -4.56 -6.24 6.63
C LEU A 56 -5.02 -7.66 6.25
N GLU A 57 -6.31 -7.89 6.35
CA GLU A 57 -6.94 -9.12 5.85
C GLU A 57 -7.28 -9.00 4.36
N TRP A 58 -6.27 -9.20 3.51
CA TRP A 58 -6.44 -9.13 2.04
C TRP A 58 -7.57 -10.01 1.50
N ARG A 59 -7.86 -11.14 2.17
CA ARG A 59 -8.88 -12.08 1.73
C ARG A 59 -10.28 -11.46 1.73
N LEU A 60 -10.64 -10.72 2.78
CA LEU A 60 -11.95 -10.05 2.86
C LEU A 60 -12.14 -9.07 1.69
N LEU A 61 -11.06 -8.40 1.30
CA LEU A 61 -11.06 -7.44 0.20
C LEU A 61 -11.18 -8.11 -1.17
N VAL A 62 -10.45 -9.22 -1.35
CA VAL A 62 -10.52 -10.01 -2.58
C VAL A 62 -11.91 -10.64 -2.78
N ASP A 63 -12.58 -11.01 -1.69
CA ASP A 63 -13.92 -11.63 -1.74
C ASP A 63 -15.00 -10.65 -2.26
N ASP A 64 -14.80 -9.33 -2.14
CA ASP A 64 -15.71 -8.30 -2.66
C ASP A 64 -15.51 -7.98 -4.15
N VAL A 65 -14.35 -8.34 -4.73
CA VAL A 65 -14.00 -8.02 -6.13
C VAL A 65 -14.99 -8.60 -7.15
N PRO A 66 -15.44 -9.87 -7.06
CA PRO A 66 -16.46 -10.41 -7.98
C PRO A 66 -17.74 -9.56 -8.03
N ALA A 67 -18.22 -9.10 -6.87
CA ALA A 67 -19.40 -8.27 -6.79
C ALA A 67 -19.14 -6.89 -7.41
N ALA A 68 -17.97 -6.28 -7.16
CA ALA A 68 -17.56 -5.02 -7.77
C ALA A 68 -17.47 -5.09 -9.29
N LEU A 69 -16.84 -6.14 -9.83
CA LEU A 69 -16.74 -6.36 -11.28
C LEU A 69 -18.12 -6.59 -11.92
N SER A 70 -19.01 -7.30 -11.23
CA SER A 70 -20.37 -7.57 -11.73
C SER A 70 -21.20 -6.28 -11.87
N ARG A 71 -20.96 -5.27 -11.01
CA ARG A 71 -21.62 -3.95 -11.12
C ARG A 71 -21.23 -3.18 -12.40
N GLN A 72 -20.22 -3.61 -13.14
CA GLN A 72 -19.85 -3.01 -14.43
C GLN A 72 -20.81 -3.37 -15.58
N GLY A 73 -21.79 -4.25 -15.34
CA GLY A 73 -22.82 -4.58 -16.33
C GLY A 73 -22.23 -5.22 -17.58
N ALA A 74 -22.48 -4.62 -18.75
CA ALA A 74 -22.02 -5.15 -20.05
C ALA A 74 -20.48 -5.13 -20.23
N ALA A 75 -19.73 -4.57 -19.28
CA ALA A 75 -18.27 -4.62 -19.22
C ALA A 75 -17.73 -5.66 -18.21
N ALA A 76 -18.61 -6.44 -17.57
CA ALA A 76 -18.21 -7.45 -16.60
C ALA A 76 -17.57 -8.69 -17.29
N PRO A 77 -16.44 -9.21 -16.77
CA PRO A 77 -15.87 -10.46 -17.24
C PRO A 77 -16.76 -11.66 -16.92
N SER A 78 -16.58 -12.74 -17.69
CA SER A 78 -17.26 -14.00 -17.42
C SER A 78 -16.82 -14.60 -16.09
N PRO A 79 -17.62 -15.50 -15.47
CA PRO A 79 -17.25 -16.10 -14.19
C PRO A 79 -15.89 -16.80 -14.19
N ALA A 80 -15.45 -17.35 -15.33
CA ALA A 80 -14.14 -17.99 -15.44
C ALA A 80 -13.00 -16.95 -15.42
N ALA A 81 -13.12 -15.86 -16.18
CA ALA A 81 -12.15 -14.77 -16.19
C ALA A 81 -12.11 -14.05 -14.83
N THR A 82 -13.26 -13.80 -14.20
CA THR A 82 -13.36 -13.26 -12.84
C THR A 82 -12.60 -14.10 -11.83
N ARG A 83 -12.80 -15.43 -11.82
CA ARG A 83 -12.06 -16.31 -10.89
C ARG A 83 -10.56 -16.26 -11.11
N ALA A 84 -10.12 -16.28 -12.37
CA ALA A 84 -8.69 -16.21 -12.70
C ALA A 84 -8.06 -14.89 -12.23
N PHE A 85 -8.76 -13.77 -12.42
CA PHE A 85 -8.35 -12.44 -11.96
C PHE A 85 -8.27 -12.37 -10.43
N VAL A 86 -9.32 -12.79 -9.73
CA VAL A 86 -9.40 -12.78 -8.26
C VAL A 86 -8.30 -13.65 -7.64
N GLN A 87 -8.04 -14.83 -8.21
CA GLN A 87 -6.92 -15.68 -7.77
C GLN A 87 -5.56 -14.99 -7.98
N ALA A 88 -5.36 -14.34 -9.12
CA ALA A 88 -4.12 -13.60 -9.38
C ALA A 88 -3.93 -12.42 -8.41
N LEU A 89 -5.00 -11.69 -8.11
CA LEU A 89 -4.98 -10.59 -7.14
C LEU A 89 -4.66 -11.09 -5.72
N ALA A 90 -5.30 -12.18 -5.28
CA ALA A 90 -5.00 -12.82 -3.99
C ALA A 90 -3.55 -13.28 -3.86
N LEU A 91 -2.92 -13.70 -4.96
CA LEU A 91 -1.51 -14.09 -4.97
C LEU A 91 -0.57 -12.88 -4.98
N ARG A 92 -0.99 -11.76 -5.58
CA ARG A 92 -0.18 -10.55 -5.69
C ARG A 92 -0.17 -9.73 -4.40
N LEU A 93 -1.34 -9.46 -3.80
CA LEU A 93 -1.48 -8.54 -2.67
C LEU A 93 -0.52 -8.83 -1.51
N PRO A 94 -0.33 -10.10 -1.05
CA PRO A 94 0.60 -10.40 0.03
C PRO A 94 2.08 -10.17 -0.29
N ARG A 95 2.43 -9.86 -1.55
CA ARG A 95 3.80 -9.62 -2.01
C ARG A 95 4.12 -8.12 -2.20
N VAL A 96 3.12 -7.25 -2.10
CA VAL A 96 3.30 -5.81 -2.28
C VAL A 96 4.00 -5.22 -1.07
N ASN A 97 5.19 -4.67 -1.28
CA ASN A 97 5.97 -4.03 -0.23
C ASN A 97 5.86 -2.52 -0.35
N CYS A 98 5.77 -1.80 0.77
CA CYS A 98 5.80 -0.34 0.76
C CYS A 98 6.80 0.19 1.79
N ALA A 99 7.53 1.26 1.42
CA ALA A 99 8.48 1.96 2.27
C ALA A 99 8.28 3.47 2.19
N ALA A 100 8.50 4.16 3.29
CA ALA A 100 8.49 5.62 3.32
C ALA A 100 9.92 6.17 3.18
N GLU A 101 10.12 7.20 2.36
CA GLU A 101 11.46 7.73 2.05
C GLU A 101 11.66 9.20 2.46
N ALA A 102 10.70 10.07 2.17
CA ALA A 102 10.73 11.48 2.54
C ALA A 102 9.65 11.76 3.61
N PHE A 103 9.96 12.62 4.59
CA PHE A 103 8.98 13.17 5.53
C PHE A 103 9.13 14.69 5.58
N VAL A 104 8.03 15.41 5.32
CA VAL A 104 7.97 16.87 5.39
C VAL A 104 6.88 17.25 6.40
N PRO A 105 7.26 17.83 7.56
CA PRO A 105 6.30 18.29 8.56
C PRO A 105 5.27 19.28 8.00
N LEU A 106 4.02 19.16 8.43
CA LEU A 106 2.88 20.01 8.08
C LEU A 106 2.37 20.72 9.33
N GLY A 107 2.93 21.89 9.64
CA GLY A 107 2.49 22.72 10.77
C GLY A 107 2.80 22.16 12.18
N SER A 108 3.11 20.87 12.31
CA SER A 108 3.67 20.24 13.52
C SER A 108 4.70 19.17 13.12
N PRO A 109 5.67 18.85 14.01
CA PRO A 109 6.66 17.80 13.74
C PRO A 109 6.07 16.38 13.72
N GLU A 110 4.89 16.18 14.31
CA GLU A 110 4.20 14.89 14.39
C GLU A 110 3.28 14.63 13.19
N VAL A 111 2.93 15.62 12.37
CA VAL A 111 2.08 15.42 11.18
C VAL A 111 2.84 15.87 9.96
N GLY A 112 2.88 15.07 8.90
CA GLY A 112 3.61 15.45 7.70
C GLY A 112 3.24 14.67 6.46
N LEU A 113 3.80 15.12 5.34
CA LEU A 113 3.77 14.43 4.07
C LEU A 113 4.88 13.39 4.00
N TYR A 114 4.49 12.15 3.74
CA TYR A 114 5.40 11.09 3.37
C TYR A 114 5.41 10.89 1.86
N GLN A 115 6.56 10.54 1.31
CA GLN A 115 6.62 9.84 0.02
C GLN A 115 6.66 8.34 0.30
N LEU A 116 5.62 7.64 -0.13
CA LEU A 116 5.46 6.20 -0.02
C LEU A 116 5.81 5.54 -1.35
N VAL A 117 6.77 4.63 -1.32
CA VAL A 117 7.18 3.82 -2.46
C VAL A 117 6.63 2.42 -2.29
N CYS A 118 5.68 2.03 -3.12
CA CYS A 118 5.11 0.69 -3.15
C CYS A 118 5.60 -0.09 -4.39
N GLN A 119 6.00 -1.34 -4.17
CA GLN A 119 6.53 -2.25 -5.18
C GLN A 119 5.41 -3.20 -5.62
N HIS A 120 4.92 -3.03 -6.84
CA HIS A 120 3.92 -3.89 -7.45
C HIS A 120 3.97 -3.76 -8.98
N PRO A 121 3.35 -4.66 -9.77
CA PRO A 121 3.39 -4.55 -11.22
C PRO A 121 2.59 -3.34 -11.71
N ASP A 122 3.07 -2.74 -12.81
CA ASP A 122 2.38 -1.65 -13.49
C ASP A 122 1.30 -2.19 -14.43
N VAL A 123 0.04 -1.86 -14.15
CA VAL A 123 -1.13 -2.27 -14.95
C VAL A 123 -1.69 -1.12 -15.79
N GLU A 124 -1.14 0.10 -15.69
CA GLU A 124 -1.57 1.26 -16.48
C GLU A 124 -1.52 1.04 -17.99
N PRO A 125 -0.59 0.23 -18.56
CA PRO A 125 -0.62 -0.12 -19.98
C PRO A 125 -1.92 -0.78 -20.46
N LEU A 126 -2.74 -1.35 -19.56
CA LEU A 126 -4.04 -1.93 -19.89
C LEU A 126 -5.16 -0.89 -20.03
N ARG A 127 -4.96 0.36 -19.58
CA ARG A 127 -5.99 1.40 -19.55
C ARG A 127 -6.61 1.66 -20.91
N GLN A 128 -5.80 1.88 -21.94
CA GLN A 128 -6.29 2.20 -23.27
C GLN A 128 -7.11 1.05 -23.86
N GLU A 129 -6.69 -0.19 -23.62
CA GLU A 129 -7.43 -1.39 -24.03
C GLU A 129 -8.77 -1.50 -23.28
N TYR A 130 -8.77 -1.26 -21.96
CA TYR A 130 -9.99 -1.24 -21.15
C TYR A 130 -11.00 -0.18 -21.64
N LEU A 131 -10.55 1.05 -21.88
CA LEU A 131 -11.40 2.15 -22.36
C LEU A 131 -11.94 1.89 -23.77
N ALA A 132 -11.08 1.43 -24.69
CA ALA A 132 -11.49 1.07 -26.05
C ALA A 132 -12.52 -0.06 -26.06
N LEU A 133 -12.35 -1.05 -25.16
CA LEU A 133 -13.27 -2.16 -25.01
C LEU A 133 -14.66 -1.70 -24.57
N ARG A 134 -14.76 -0.75 -23.64
CA ARG A 134 -16.04 -0.22 -23.19
C ARG A 134 -16.78 0.57 -24.26
N ALA A 135 -16.04 1.22 -25.16
CA ALA A 135 -16.61 1.94 -26.29
C ALA A 135 -16.97 1.03 -27.49
N ALA A 136 -16.56 -0.24 -27.48
CA ALA A 136 -16.70 -1.13 -28.63
C ALA A 136 -18.15 -1.63 -28.85
N PRO A 137 -18.54 -1.92 -30.10
CA PRO A 137 -19.81 -2.59 -30.42
C PRO A 137 -20.00 -3.92 -29.68
N GLU A 138 -21.25 -4.37 -29.56
CA GLU A 138 -21.64 -5.57 -28.78
C GLU A 138 -20.99 -6.87 -29.31
N ALA A 139 -20.78 -6.95 -30.63
CA ALA A 139 -20.28 -8.14 -31.28
C ALA A 139 -18.87 -8.50 -30.78
N GLY A 140 -18.76 -9.65 -30.12
CA GLY A 140 -17.49 -10.14 -29.57
C GLY A 140 -16.97 -9.40 -28.35
N ARG A 141 -17.76 -8.49 -27.74
CA ARG A 141 -17.35 -7.71 -26.56
C ARG A 141 -16.95 -8.62 -25.40
N GLN A 142 -17.76 -9.62 -25.07
CA GLN A 142 -17.48 -10.54 -23.94
C GLN A 142 -16.14 -11.26 -24.09
N ALA A 143 -15.82 -11.76 -25.29
CA ALA A 143 -14.56 -12.45 -25.53
C ALA A 143 -13.35 -11.51 -25.35
N ARG A 144 -13.49 -10.23 -25.74
CA ARG A 144 -12.46 -9.20 -25.52
C ARG A 144 -12.33 -8.85 -24.04
N ILE A 145 -13.44 -8.80 -23.30
CA ILE A 145 -13.43 -8.51 -21.86
C ILE A 145 -12.67 -9.61 -21.14
N ASP A 146 -13.05 -10.86 -21.43
CA ASP A 146 -12.40 -12.03 -20.85
C ASP A 146 -10.91 -12.06 -21.20
N ALA A 147 -10.54 -11.79 -22.45
CA ALA A 147 -9.14 -11.73 -22.87
C ALA A 147 -8.34 -10.65 -22.10
N LEU A 148 -8.91 -9.45 -21.94
CA LEU A 148 -8.30 -8.37 -21.16
C LEU A 148 -8.10 -8.77 -19.70
N PHE A 149 -9.14 -9.28 -19.04
CA PHE A 149 -9.05 -9.69 -17.63
C PHE A 149 -8.13 -10.88 -17.41
N LEU A 150 -8.04 -11.82 -18.36
CA LEU A 150 -7.07 -12.92 -18.30
C LEU A 150 -5.63 -12.41 -18.49
N ARG A 151 -5.39 -11.45 -19.39
CA ARG A 151 -4.10 -10.78 -19.55
C ARG A 151 -3.72 -10.02 -18.28
N TRP A 152 -4.68 -9.31 -17.69
CA TRP A 152 -4.48 -8.61 -16.43
C TRP A 152 -4.13 -9.58 -15.29
N ALA A 153 -4.85 -10.69 -15.18
CA ALA A 153 -4.53 -11.75 -14.23
C ALA A 153 -3.11 -12.31 -14.44
N ALA A 154 -2.66 -12.48 -15.69
CA ALA A 154 -1.29 -12.88 -15.98
C ALA A 154 -0.27 -11.83 -15.51
N MET A 155 -0.49 -10.54 -15.79
CA MET A 155 0.37 -9.46 -15.29
C MET A 155 0.45 -9.45 -13.77
N LEU A 156 -0.67 -9.61 -13.08
CA LEU A 156 -0.69 -9.70 -11.61
C LEU A 156 0.13 -10.87 -11.09
N ARG A 157 0.19 -12.01 -11.79
CA ARG A 157 0.99 -13.17 -11.35
C ARG A 157 2.48 -13.06 -11.69
N GLU A 158 2.78 -12.57 -12.89
CA GLU A 158 4.06 -12.84 -13.56
C GLU A 158 4.91 -11.60 -13.80
N ALA A 159 4.31 -10.41 -13.88
CA ALA A 159 5.07 -9.19 -14.16
C ALA A 159 6.02 -8.84 -12.99
N PRO A 160 7.17 -8.22 -13.25
CA PRO A 160 8.05 -7.75 -12.18
C PRO A 160 7.37 -6.67 -11.35
N ASP A 161 7.80 -6.54 -10.09
CA ASP A 161 7.45 -5.39 -9.28
C ASP A 161 8.25 -4.17 -9.76
N VAL A 162 7.56 -3.03 -9.87
CA VAL A 162 8.17 -1.74 -10.17
C VAL A 162 7.78 -0.74 -9.06
N PRO A 163 8.63 0.28 -8.80
CA PRO A 163 8.35 1.24 -7.75
C PRO A 163 7.30 2.28 -8.18
N HIS A 164 6.27 2.44 -7.36
CA HIS A 164 5.21 3.44 -7.51
C HIS A 164 5.24 4.42 -6.33
N CYS A 165 5.26 5.72 -6.62
CA CYS A 165 5.50 6.76 -5.64
C CYS A 165 4.24 7.59 -5.35
N SER A 166 3.57 7.32 -4.23
CA SER A 166 2.42 8.10 -3.74
C SER A 166 2.85 9.03 -2.61
N ARG A 167 2.29 10.24 -2.50
CA ARG A 167 2.45 11.00 -1.24
C ARG A 167 1.30 10.64 -0.31
N VAL A 168 1.52 10.74 0.99
CA VAL A 168 0.47 10.52 1.99
C VAL A 168 0.65 11.47 3.15
N THR A 169 -0.43 12.00 3.68
CA THR A 169 -0.36 12.69 4.97
C THR A 169 -0.43 11.65 6.07
N GLY A 170 0.49 11.67 7.02
CA GLY A 170 0.49 10.72 8.11
C GLY A 170 0.96 11.35 9.41
N TRP A 171 0.65 10.65 10.50
CA TRP A 171 1.13 10.99 11.83
C TRP A 171 2.40 10.19 12.16
N TYR A 172 3.44 10.89 12.60
CA TYR A 172 4.64 10.40 13.25
C TYR A 172 4.43 10.38 14.77
N GLN A 173 4.91 9.35 15.48
CA GLN A 173 4.73 9.15 16.92
C GLN A 173 3.27 9.05 17.42
N ALA A 174 2.28 9.06 16.54
CA ALA A 174 0.90 8.73 16.89
C ALA A 174 0.76 7.22 17.03
N ARG A 175 1.12 6.72 18.21
CA ARG A 175 1.22 5.31 18.58
C ARG A 175 -0.11 4.71 19.08
N HIS A 176 -1.24 5.24 18.59
CA HIS A 176 -2.58 4.83 19.01
C HIS A 176 -3.34 4.12 17.89
N ALA A 177 -4.31 3.29 18.27
CA ALA A 177 -5.07 2.45 17.33
C ALA A 177 -5.68 3.22 16.15
N PHE A 178 -6.10 4.48 16.36
CA PHE A 178 -6.65 5.32 15.30
C PHE A 178 -5.63 5.62 14.19
N ALA A 179 -4.37 5.94 14.50
CA ALA A 179 -3.35 6.24 13.50
C ALA A 179 -2.95 4.97 12.72
N HIS A 180 -2.95 3.82 13.39
CA HIS A 180 -2.80 2.53 12.71
C HIS A 180 -3.95 2.25 11.74
N ALA A 181 -5.19 2.56 12.11
CA ALA A 181 -6.35 2.39 11.24
C ALA A 181 -6.31 3.34 10.02
N GLU A 182 -5.89 4.60 10.21
CA GLU A 182 -5.66 5.52 9.09
C GLU A 182 -4.59 5.00 8.13
N ARG A 183 -3.47 4.50 8.67
CA ARG A 183 -2.39 3.93 7.85
C ARG A 183 -2.83 2.68 7.09
N VAL A 184 -3.64 1.82 7.71
CA VAL A 184 -4.29 0.67 7.05
C VAL A 184 -5.13 1.14 5.88
N HIS A 185 -5.97 2.16 6.08
CA HIS A 185 -6.82 2.69 5.02
C HIS A 185 -6.01 3.29 3.86
N GLN A 186 -4.94 4.01 4.16
CA GLN A 186 -4.03 4.60 3.16
C GLN A 186 -3.32 3.53 2.34
N LEU A 187 -2.67 2.56 2.99
CA LEU A 187 -2.00 1.45 2.31
C LEU A 187 -2.98 0.66 1.45
N TYR A 188 -4.18 0.42 1.96
CA TYR A 188 -5.24 -0.24 1.22
C TYR A 188 -5.61 0.51 -0.06
N GLN A 189 -5.92 1.80 0.04
CA GLN A 189 -6.34 2.61 -1.12
C GLN A 189 -5.23 2.67 -2.17
N ILE A 190 -4.00 2.95 -1.76
CA ILE A 190 -2.85 3.11 -2.67
C ILE A 190 -2.60 1.81 -3.45
N ILE A 191 -2.59 0.67 -2.75
CA ILE A 191 -2.30 -0.62 -3.39
C ILE A 191 -3.47 -1.08 -4.26
N LEU A 192 -4.70 -1.05 -3.72
CA LEU A 192 -5.83 -1.60 -4.45
C LEU A 192 -6.18 -0.76 -5.67
N TRP A 193 -6.16 0.57 -5.57
CA TRP A 193 -6.41 1.43 -6.71
C TRP A 193 -5.39 1.25 -7.82
N ARG A 194 -4.15 0.86 -7.50
CA ARG A 194 -3.15 0.59 -8.52
C ARG A 194 -3.29 -0.80 -9.15
N LEU A 195 -3.72 -1.81 -8.39
CA LEU A 195 -3.89 -3.17 -8.91
C LEU A 195 -5.28 -3.43 -9.52
N LEU A 196 -6.26 -2.56 -9.23
CA LEU A 196 -7.64 -2.57 -9.73
C LEU A 196 -8.14 -1.12 -10.02
N PRO A 197 -7.54 -0.37 -10.95
CA PRO A 197 -7.85 1.05 -11.22
C PRO A 197 -9.13 1.25 -12.04
N VAL A 198 -10.10 0.32 -11.99
CA VAL A 198 -11.32 0.39 -12.81
C VAL A 198 -12.05 1.72 -12.60
N GLU A 199 -12.26 2.12 -11.34
CA GLU A 199 -12.96 3.36 -10.99
C GLU A 199 -12.16 4.59 -11.44
N LEU A 200 -10.83 4.56 -11.25
CA LEU A 200 -9.91 5.63 -11.67
C LEU A 200 -9.89 5.83 -13.19
N TRP A 201 -9.84 4.73 -13.96
CA TRP A 201 -9.84 4.81 -15.41
C TRP A 201 -11.12 5.39 -15.99
N LEU A 202 -12.25 5.28 -15.27
CA LEU A 202 -13.56 5.77 -15.69
C LEU A 202 -13.81 7.24 -15.32
N GLY A 203 -12.86 7.91 -14.67
CA GLY A 203 -12.92 9.35 -14.44
C GLY A 203 -13.79 9.77 -13.25
N GLU A 204 -14.08 8.87 -12.31
CA GLU A 204 -14.54 9.30 -10.98
C GLU A 204 -13.37 10.02 -10.28
N PRO A 205 -13.53 11.29 -9.87
CA PRO A 205 -12.44 12.03 -9.26
C PRO A 205 -12.28 11.59 -7.81
N LEU A 206 -11.14 11.01 -7.46
CA LEU A 206 -10.68 10.96 -6.08
C LEU A 206 -9.42 11.82 -5.99
N LEU A 207 -9.37 12.59 -4.90
CA LEU A 207 -8.48 13.72 -4.59
C LEU A 207 -7.01 13.53 -5.01
N PRO A 208 -6.32 14.64 -5.32
CA PRO A 208 -5.14 14.62 -6.18
C PRO A 208 -3.97 14.05 -5.40
N GLN A 209 -3.38 12.98 -5.91
CA GLN A 209 -1.94 12.81 -5.87
C GLN A 209 -1.50 12.25 -7.20
N ALA A 210 -0.75 13.05 -7.94
CA ALA A 210 -0.05 12.60 -9.13
C ALA A 210 0.99 11.57 -8.67
N ASP A 211 0.59 10.32 -8.56
CA ASP A 211 1.55 9.23 -8.36
C ASP A 211 2.01 8.76 -9.73
N GLU A 212 3.27 9.08 -9.99
CA GLU A 212 4.04 8.68 -11.15
C GLU A 212 4.79 7.38 -10.80
N LEU A 213 5.33 6.69 -11.82
CA LEU A 213 6.49 5.84 -11.56
C LEU A 213 7.52 6.71 -10.83
N CYS A 214 8.18 6.16 -9.81
CA CYS A 214 9.24 6.91 -9.14
C CYS A 214 10.25 7.33 -10.21
N ASN A 215 10.40 8.64 -10.45
CA ASN A 215 11.26 9.13 -11.52
C ASN A 215 12.68 8.56 -11.31
N ASP A 216 13.22 7.94 -12.37
CA ASP A 216 14.63 7.61 -12.44
C ASP A 216 15.39 8.93 -12.58
N ASP A 217 15.83 9.52 -11.47
CA ASP A 217 16.85 10.59 -11.49
C ASP A 217 18.19 10.05 -12.03
#